data_AF-A0A7C5G8X3-F1
#
_entry.id   AF-A0A7C5G8X3-F1
#
_cell.length_a   1.000
_cell.length_b   1.000
_cell.length_c   1.000
_cell.angle_alpha   90.00
_cell.angle_beta   90.00
_cell.angle_gamma   90.00
#
_symmetry.space_group_name_H-M   'P 1'
#
loop_
_entity.id
_entity.type
_entity.pdbx_description
1 polymer ?
#
loop_
_entity_poly.entity_id
_entity_poly.type
_entity_poly.pdbx_seq_one_letter_code
_entity_poly.pdbx_strand_id
1 'polypeptide(L)'
;MQKKYILLTILIFLMVFIVAIVAERNNCDSSVSSVLGFKSENCYKFTPEKLLVEAIGKSRFIILDELAEKVISEDPTYILVDVRDEKQFKSYTLPGAINIPFEKLLDKENDNLEFKSDAYNKVLFSNSTLLSDQAWMVLRRKGCKNIKVLDGGLNKFFITLMDPPKPLETDPEEEFEKYSFRKAAAVYFGMPNP
;
A
#
# COMPACT_ATOMS: atom_id res chain seq x y z
N MET A 1 -29.11 54.30 -3.51
CA MET A 1 -27.68 54.12 -3.83
C MET A 1 -27.03 52.94 -3.11
N GLN A 2 -27.39 52.63 -1.86
CA GLN A 2 -26.80 51.53 -1.05
C GLN A 2 -26.82 50.11 -1.67
N LYS A 3 -27.90 49.71 -2.38
CA LYS A 3 -28.03 48.35 -2.95
C LYS A 3 -26.99 48.02 -4.03
N LYS A 4 -26.47 49.02 -4.75
CA LYS A 4 -25.44 48.80 -5.79
C LYS A 4 -24.08 48.44 -5.19
N TYR A 5 -23.75 48.97 -4.01
CA TYR A 5 -22.48 48.68 -3.34
C TYR A 5 -22.46 47.29 -2.69
N ILE A 6 -23.61 46.81 -2.20
CA ILE A 6 -23.73 45.46 -1.61
C ILE A 6 -23.53 44.37 -2.68
N LEU A 7 -24.06 44.57 -3.89
CA LEU A 7 -23.85 43.60 -4.98
C LEU A 7 -22.39 43.56 -5.44
N LEU A 8 -21.73 44.71 -5.47
CA LEU A 8 -20.32 44.81 -5.85
C LEU A 8 -19.39 44.17 -4.82
N THR A 9 -19.65 44.33 -3.51
CA THR A 9 -18.85 43.68 -2.47
C THR A 9 -19.01 42.17 -2.47
N ILE A 10 -20.23 41.65 -2.67
CA ILE A 10 -20.46 40.20 -2.79
C ILE A 10 -19.71 39.62 -4.01
N LEU A 11 -19.71 40.33 -5.15
CA LEU A 11 -19.02 39.87 -6.35
C LEU A 11 -17.49 39.83 -6.17
N ILE A 12 -16.91 40.80 -5.45
CA ILE A 12 -15.48 40.82 -5.10
C ILE A 12 -15.14 39.65 -4.17
N PHE A 13 -15.93 39.42 -3.11
CA PHE A 13 -15.70 38.28 -2.22
C PHE A 13 -15.84 36.94 -2.94
N LEU A 14 -16.80 36.80 -3.85
CA LEU A 14 -16.97 35.59 -4.65
C LEU A 14 -15.76 35.36 -5.58
N MET A 15 -15.25 36.42 -6.23
CA MET A 15 -14.04 36.34 -7.06
C MET A 15 -12.81 35.96 -6.24
N VAL A 16 -12.62 36.55 -5.06
CA VAL A 16 -11.51 36.20 -4.16
C VAL A 16 -11.63 34.76 -3.68
N PHE A 17 -12.84 34.30 -3.35
CA PHE A 17 -13.10 32.93 -2.93
C PHE A 17 -12.86 31.93 -4.07
N ILE A 18 -13.27 32.25 -5.30
CA ILE A 18 -12.98 31.43 -6.49
C ILE A 18 -11.47 31.37 -6.76
N VAL A 19 -10.77 32.50 -6.66
CA VAL A 19 -9.30 32.54 -6.84
C VAL A 19 -8.60 31.70 -5.76
N ALA A 20 -9.05 31.75 -4.50
CA ALA A 20 -8.52 30.92 -3.42
C ALA A 20 -8.74 29.42 -3.66
N ILE A 21 -9.95 29.02 -4.10
CA ILE A 21 -10.27 27.64 -4.46
C ILE A 21 -9.40 27.15 -5.63
N VAL A 22 -9.13 28.02 -6.62
CA VAL A 22 -8.26 27.70 -7.76
C VAL A 22 -6.79 27.62 -7.33
N ALA A 23 -6.33 28.48 -6.42
CA ALA A 23 -4.95 28.48 -5.92
C ALA A 23 -4.62 27.22 -5.10
N GLU A 24 -5.57 26.68 -4.32
CA GLU A 24 -5.38 25.43 -3.57
C GLU A 24 -5.26 24.18 -4.44
N ARG A 25 -5.76 24.21 -5.69
CA ARG A 25 -5.58 23.12 -6.66
C ARG A 25 -4.21 23.11 -7.33
N ASN A 26 -3.46 24.21 -7.27
CA ASN A 26 -2.27 24.42 -8.10
C ASN A 26 -0.95 24.37 -7.32
N ASN A 27 -0.90 23.72 -6.16
CA ASN A 27 0.35 23.57 -5.40
C ASN A 27 1.29 22.48 -5.99
N CYS A 28 1.63 22.65 -7.26
CA CYS A 28 2.76 22.03 -7.94
C CYS A 28 3.53 23.19 -8.58
N ASP A 29 4.66 23.55 -8.00
CA ASP A 29 5.53 24.62 -8.49
C ASP A 29 5.91 24.37 -9.96
N SER A 30 5.25 25.12 -10.85
CA SER A 30 5.34 24.99 -12.31
C SER A 30 6.50 25.80 -12.90
N SER A 31 7.35 26.43 -12.07
CA SER A 31 8.38 27.36 -12.55
C SER A 31 9.60 26.65 -13.18
N VAL A 32 9.86 25.37 -12.84
CA VAL A 32 11.04 24.64 -13.33
C VAL A 32 10.76 23.88 -14.64
N SER A 33 9.52 23.46 -14.89
CA SER A 33 9.16 22.61 -16.03
C SER A 33 9.07 23.38 -17.36
N SER A 34 8.83 24.70 -17.32
CA SER A 34 8.69 25.54 -18.52
C SER A 34 10.05 25.89 -19.17
N VAL A 35 11.14 25.87 -18.40
CA VAL A 35 12.48 26.24 -18.87
C VAL A 35 13.14 25.13 -19.70
N LEU A 36 12.78 23.86 -19.47
CA LEU A 36 13.48 22.71 -20.05
C LEU A 36 12.68 21.89 -21.07
N GLY A 37 11.50 22.33 -21.49
CA GLY A 37 10.74 21.66 -22.56
C GLY A 37 10.33 20.20 -22.27
N PHE A 38 10.40 19.77 -21.01
CA PHE A 38 9.87 18.49 -20.59
C PHE A 38 8.35 18.60 -20.47
N LYS A 39 7.64 17.87 -21.33
CA LYS A 39 6.20 17.64 -21.23
C LYS A 39 5.94 16.87 -19.94
N SER A 40 5.48 17.55 -18.89
CA SER A 40 5.27 16.97 -17.56
C SER A 40 4.02 16.09 -17.52
N GLU A 41 4.12 14.89 -18.08
CA GLU A 41 3.09 13.88 -17.82
C GLU A 41 3.24 13.35 -16.38
N ASN A 42 2.32 13.81 -15.53
CA ASN A 42 2.14 13.41 -14.12
C ASN A 42 3.31 13.72 -13.18
N CYS A 43 3.36 14.98 -12.73
CA CYS A 43 4.08 15.34 -11.51
C CYS A 43 3.42 14.64 -10.31
N TYR A 44 4.00 13.52 -9.88
CA TYR A 44 4.13 13.14 -8.48
C TYR A 44 3.05 13.68 -7.53
N LYS A 45 1.97 12.91 -7.35
CA LYS A 45 0.77 13.32 -6.59
C LYS A 45 0.99 13.47 -5.08
N PHE A 46 2.15 13.06 -4.56
CA PHE A 46 2.48 13.06 -3.13
C PHE A 46 3.78 13.82 -2.86
N THR A 47 3.75 14.79 -1.94
CA THR A 47 4.93 15.59 -1.63
C THR A 47 5.95 14.77 -0.82
N PRO A 48 7.26 15.06 -0.94
CA PRO A 48 8.30 14.37 -0.15
C PRO A 48 8.05 14.44 1.35
N GLU A 49 7.53 15.54 1.86
CA GLU A 49 7.26 15.75 3.30
C GLU A 49 6.14 14.83 3.77
N LYS A 50 5.04 14.74 3.01
CA LYS A 50 3.94 13.82 3.33
C LYS A 50 4.40 12.36 3.23
N LEU A 51 5.23 12.03 2.24
CA LEU A 51 5.82 10.69 2.09
C LEU A 51 6.64 10.32 3.30
N LEU A 52 7.49 11.24 3.76
CA LEU A 52 8.32 11.03 4.93
C LEU A 52 7.46 10.77 6.17
N VAL A 53 6.41 11.58 6.39
CA VAL A 53 5.48 11.39 7.52
C VAL A 53 4.82 10.01 7.50
N GLU A 54 4.41 9.50 6.34
CA GLU A 54 3.87 8.14 6.24
C GLU A 54 4.95 7.05 6.39
N ALA A 55 6.15 7.28 5.85
CA ALA A 55 7.26 6.33 5.87
C ALA A 55 7.87 6.14 7.26
N ILE A 56 7.80 7.15 8.14
CA ILE A 56 8.18 6.97 9.55
C ILE A 56 7.10 6.23 10.35
N GLY A 57 5.85 6.26 9.88
CA GLY A 57 4.72 5.59 10.53
C GLY A 57 4.71 4.08 10.26
N LYS A 58 4.22 3.29 11.22
CA LYS A 58 4.07 1.84 11.06
C LYS A 58 2.74 1.42 10.43
N SER A 59 1.84 2.35 10.18
CA SER A 59 0.46 2.08 9.70
C SER A 59 0.40 1.43 8.32
N ARG A 60 1.49 1.49 7.54
CA ARG A 60 1.58 0.79 6.24
C ARG A 60 1.85 -0.70 6.39
N PHE A 61 2.30 -1.18 7.55
CA PHE A 61 2.57 -2.59 7.74
C PHE A 61 1.27 -3.35 8.07
N ILE A 62 1.18 -4.57 7.55
CA ILE A 62 0.22 -5.58 7.98
C ILE A 62 0.99 -6.71 8.65
N ILE A 63 0.52 -7.18 9.80
CA ILE A 63 1.14 -8.28 10.52
C ILE A 63 0.70 -9.62 9.92
N LEU A 64 1.50 -10.67 10.14
CA LEU A 64 1.28 -11.97 9.50
C LEU A 64 -0.03 -12.65 9.91
N ASP A 65 -0.42 -12.56 11.19
CA ASP A 65 -1.64 -13.22 11.67
C ASP A 65 -2.88 -12.57 11.04
N GLU A 66 -2.92 -11.24 11.00
CA GLU A 66 -3.98 -10.47 10.30
C GLU A 66 -4.03 -10.81 8.81
N LEU A 67 -2.87 -10.92 8.15
CA LEU A 67 -2.84 -11.31 6.74
C LEU A 67 -3.37 -12.75 6.56
N ALA A 68 -2.96 -13.67 7.42
CA ALA A 68 -3.36 -15.06 7.33
C ALA A 68 -4.88 -15.22 7.45
N GLU A 69 -5.51 -14.54 8.41
CA GLU A 69 -6.97 -14.51 8.55
C GLU A 69 -7.66 -14.07 7.25
N LYS A 70 -7.15 -13.00 6.63
CA LYS A 70 -7.71 -12.46 5.37
C LYS A 70 -7.59 -13.43 4.21
N VAL A 71 -6.46 -14.12 4.11
CA VAL A 71 -6.21 -15.07 3.03
C VAL A 71 -7.00 -16.37 3.21
N ILE A 72 -7.14 -16.85 4.44
CA ILE A 72 -7.94 -18.05 4.77
C ILE A 72 -9.43 -17.78 4.58
N SER A 73 -9.90 -16.57 4.91
CA SER A 73 -11.29 -16.15 4.71
C SER A 73 -11.61 -15.71 3.28
N GLU A 74 -10.62 -15.76 2.36
CA GLU A 74 -10.74 -15.31 0.98
C GLU A 74 -11.33 -13.89 0.86
N ASP A 75 -10.88 -12.96 1.73
CA ASP A 75 -11.39 -11.58 1.78
C ASP A 75 -11.21 -10.87 0.43
N PRO A 76 -12.31 -10.57 -0.31
CA PRO A 76 -12.23 -10.01 -1.66
C PRO A 76 -11.84 -8.54 -1.67
N THR A 77 -11.71 -7.90 -0.50
CA THR A 77 -11.26 -6.52 -0.38
C THR A 77 -9.74 -6.37 -0.44
N TYR A 78 -9.01 -7.49 -0.45
CA TYR A 78 -7.55 -7.53 -0.48
C TYR A 78 -7.01 -8.15 -1.76
N ILE A 79 -5.90 -7.59 -2.23
CA ILE A 79 -5.11 -8.15 -3.34
C ILE A 79 -3.69 -8.36 -2.83
N LEU A 80 -3.18 -9.58 -2.95
CA LEU A 80 -1.82 -9.92 -2.60
C LEU A 80 -0.91 -9.73 -3.81
N VAL A 81 0.19 -9.00 -3.63
CA VAL A 81 1.12 -8.65 -4.71
C VAL A 81 2.53 -9.08 -4.31
N ASP A 82 3.02 -10.12 -4.98
CA ASP A 82 4.39 -10.59 -4.84
C ASP A 82 5.30 -9.77 -5.75
N VAL A 83 6.19 -8.96 -5.16
CA VAL A 83 7.07 -8.04 -5.90
C VAL A 83 8.41 -8.66 -6.30
N ARG A 84 8.57 -9.97 -6.08
CA ARG A 84 9.76 -10.72 -6.47
C ARG A 84 9.76 -11.04 -7.96
N ASP A 85 10.89 -11.54 -8.44
CA ASP A 85 10.98 -12.06 -9.79
C ASP A 85 10.08 -13.29 -10.00
N GLU A 86 9.77 -13.55 -11.27
CA GLU A 86 8.85 -14.62 -11.68
C GLU A 86 9.33 -16.02 -11.25
N LYS A 87 10.65 -16.24 -11.19
CA LYS A 87 11.22 -17.53 -10.78
C LYS A 87 10.95 -17.78 -9.30
N GLN A 88 11.14 -16.77 -8.45
CA GLN A 88 10.82 -16.85 -7.03
C GLN A 88 9.33 -17.04 -6.78
N PHE A 89 8.48 -16.29 -7.50
CA PHE A 89 7.03 -16.43 -7.44
C PHE A 89 6.56 -17.85 -7.78
N LYS A 90 7.06 -18.41 -8.89
CA LYS A 90 6.73 -19.78 -9.34
C LYS A 90 7.21 -20.86 -8.37
N SER A 91 8.32 -20.62 -7.65
CA SER A 91 8.82 -21.58 -6.67
C SER A 91 7.89 -21.71 -5.48
N TYR A 92 7.38 -20.58 -4.98
CA TYR A 92 6.37 -20.51 -3.93
C TYR A 92 5.89 -19.07 -3.81
N THR A 93 4.59 -18.87 -3.63
CA THR A 93 4.00 -17.58 -3.27
C THR A 93 2.80 -17.81 -2.35
N LEU A 94 2.18 -16.74 -1.85
CA LEU A 94 0.93 -16.85 -1.10
C LEU A 94 -0.24 -17.20 -2.04
N PRO A 95 -1.18 -18.08 -1.64
CA PRO A 95 -2.37 -18.41 -2.40
C PRO A 95 -3.12 -17.16 -2.86
N GLY A 96 -3.52 -17.14 -4.13
CA GLY A 96 -4.26 -16.01 -4.73
C GLY A 96 -3.41 -14.76 -5.04
N ALA A 97 -2.10 -14.78 -4.79
CA ALA A 97 -1.24 -13.65 -5.10
C ALA A 97 -0.97 -13.49 -6.61
N ILE A 98 -0.89 -12.24 -7.04
CA ILE A 98 -0.42 -11.87 -8.38
C ILE A 98 1.07 -11.49 -8.32
N ASN A 99 1.82 -11.79 -9.38
CA ASN A 99 3.22 -11.38 -9.49
C ASN A 99 3.34 -10.07 -10.26
N ILE A 100 3.92 -9.05 -9.61
CA ILE A 100 4.33 -7.81 -10.27
C ILE A 100 5.75 -7.50 -9.80
N PRO A 101 6.78 -7.98 -10.52
CA PRO A 101 8.17 -7.76 -10.14
C PRO A 101 8.47 -6.27 -9.92
N PHE A 102 9.30 -5.96 -8.91
CA PHE A 102 9.62 -4.58 -8.53
C PHE A 102 9.99 -3.69 -9.72
N GLU A 103 10.84 -4.20 -10.62
CA GLU A 103 11.32 -3.48 -11.81
C GLU A 103 10.19 -3.11 -12.77
N LYS A 104 9.09 -3.87 -12.77
CA LYS A 104 7.93 -3.69 -13.65
C LYS A 104 6.79 -2.91 -13.01
N LEU A 105 6.90 -2.50 -11.74
CA LEU A 105 5.83 -1.80 -11.01
C LEU A 105 5.32 -0.53 -11.69
N LEU A 106 6.17 0.12 -12.48
CA LEU A 106 5.84 1.37 -13.17
C LEU A 106 5.48 1.18 -14.64
N ASP A 107 5.58 -0.03 -15.16
CA ASP A 107 5.31 -0.33 -16.56
C ASP A 107 3.84 -0.07 -16.89
N LYS A 108 3.60 0.42 -18.12
CA LYS A 108 2.26 0.75 -18.60
C LYS A 108 1.35 -0.48 -18.70
N GLU A 109 1.92 -1.66 -18.90
CA GLU A 109 1.16 -2.93 -18.94
C GLU A 109 0.60 -3.32 -17.56
N ASN A 110 1.26 -2.91 -16.49
CA ASN A 110 0.80 -3.11 -15.11
C ASN A 110 -0.12 -1.96 -14.64
N ASP A 111 -0.53 -1.10 -15.57
CA ASP A 111 -1.58 -0.09 -15.40
C ASP A 111 -2.99 -0.70 -15.50
N ASN A 112 -3.19 -1.89 -14.93
CA ASN A 112 -4.49 -2.52 -14.92
C ASN A 112 -5.42 -1.81 -13.91
N LEU A 113 -6.72 -1.80 -14.21
CA LEU A 113 -7.72 -1.09 -13.41
C LEU A 113 -7.81 -1.65 -11.98
N GLU A 114 -7.57 -2.95 -11.80
CA GLU A 114 -7.73 -3.64 -10.52
C GLU A 114 -6.62 -3.29 -9.53
N PHE A 115 -5.34 -3.38 -9.93
CA PHE A 115 -4.20 -2.98 -9.11
C PHE A 115 -4.19 -1.49 -8.81
N LYS A 116 -4.67 -0.64 -9.73
CA LYS A 116 -4.77 0.81 -9.48
C LYS A 116 -6.05 1.25 -8.80
N SER A 117 -7.07 0.41 -8.73
CA SER A 117 -8.34 0.76 -8.11
C SER A 117 -8.13 1.06 -6.63
N ASP A 118 -8.57 2.23 -6.18
CA ASP A 118 -8.58 2.59 -4.75
C ASP A 118 -9.59 1.71 -3.96
N ALA A 119 -10.39 0.87 -4.62
CA ALA A 119 -11.38 -0.01 -3.98
C ALA A 119 -10.76 -1.18 -3.19
N TYR A 120 -9.53 -1.58 -3.51
CA TYR A 120 -8.86 -2.74 -2.89
C TYR A 120 -7.69 -2.31 -2.02
N ASN A 121 -7.47 -3.08 -0.95
CA ASN A 121 -6.27 -3.02 -0.14
C ASN A 121 -5.19 -3.91 -0.77
N LYS A 122 -4.13 -3.33 -1.31
CA LYS A 122 -2.99 -4.11 -1.83
C LYS A 122 -2.02 -4.43 -0.72
N VAL A 123 -1.64 -5.69 -0.58
CA VAL A 123 -0.58 -6.13 0.33
C VAL A 123 0.63 -6.53 -0.50
N LEU A 124 1.68 -5.71 -0.45
CA LEU A 124 2.94 -5.99 -1.11
C LEU A 124 3.82 -6.88 -0.23
N PHE A 125 4.41 -7.91 -0.81
CA PHE A 125 5.35 -8.76 -0.10
C PHE A 125 6.48 -9.26 -1.00
N SER A 126 7.56 -9.67 -0.35
CA SER A 126 8.75 -10.26 -0.95
C SER A 126 9.36 -11.23 0.08
N ASN A 127 10.62 -11.64 -0.08
CA ASN A 127 11.29 -12.48 0.93
C ASN A 127 11.40 -11.75 2.28
N SER A 128 11.66 -10.44 2.26
CA SER A 128 11.71 -9.59 3.47
C SER A 128 10.88 -8.31 3.30
N THR A 129 10.85 -7.47 4.33
CA THR A 129 10.18 -6.16 4.28
C THR A 129 10.79 -5.23 3.23
N LEU A 130 12.10 -5.30 2.98
CA LEU A 130 12.87 -4.25 2.31
C LEU A 130 12.37 -3.92 0.90
N LEU A 131 12.29 -4.92 0.01
CA LEU A 131 11.91 -4.69 -1.39
C LEU A 131 10.44 -4.25 -1.51
N SER A 132 9.57 -4.85 -0.70
CA SER A 132 8.15 -4.50 -0.61
C SER A 132 7.94 -3.07 -0.09
N ASP A 133 8.79 -2.62 0.82
CA ASP A 133 8.74 -1.26 1.36
C ASP A 133 9.24 -0.22 0.34
N GLN A 134 10.26 -0.57 -0.44
CA GLN A 134 10.67 0.22 -1.60
C GLN A 134 9.55 0.31 -2.64
N ALA A 135 8.87 -0.80 -2.92
CA ALA A 135 7.71 -0.86 -3.82
C ALA A 135 6.59 0.07 -3.33
N TRP A 136 6.26 -0.02 -2.03
CA TRP A 136 5.30 0.86 -1.38
C TRP A 136 5.70 2.32 -1.59
N MET A 137 6.96 2.68 -1.33
CA MET A 137 7.43 4.05 -1.47
C MET A 137 7.23 4.58 -2.89
N VAL A 138 7.61 3.80 -3.92
CA VAL A 138 7.43 4.15 -5.34
C VAL A 138 5.95 4.31 -5.71
N LEU A 139 5.08 3.43 -5.25
CA LEU A 139 3.65 3.48 -5.56
C LEU A 139 2.93 4.61 -4.83
N ARG A 140 3.26 4.88 -3.56
CA ARG A 140 2.74 6.03 -2.80
C ARG A 140 3.11 7.35 -3.47
N ARG A 141 4.36 7.43 -3.90
CA ARG A 141 4.94 8.51 -4.71
C ARG A 141 4.14 8.75 -6.02
N LYS A 142 3.67 7.69 -6.68
CA LYS A 142 2.76 7.73 -7.85
C LYS A 142 1.31 8.11 -7.49
N GLY A 143 0.98 8.18 -6.20
CA GLY A 143 -0.35 8.53 -5.68
C GLY A 143 -1.28 7.34 -5.47
N CYS A 144 -0.79 6.10 -5.57
CA CYS A 144 -1.60 4.92 -5.30
C CYS A 144 -1.94 4.81 -3.81
N LYS A 145 -3.21 4.53 -3.49
CA LYS A 145 -3.71 4.41 -2.11
C LYS A 145 -3.95 2.96 -1.71
N ASN A 146 -4.22 2.79 -0.41
CA ASN A 146 -4.59 1.51 0.21
C ASN A 146 -3.53 0.44 -0.08
N ILE A 147 -2.27 0.80 0.16
CA ILE A 147 -1.13 -0.09 0.00
C ILE A 147 -0.54 -0.39 1.37
N LYS A 148 -0.41 -1.68 1.66
CA LYS A 148 0.21 -2.25 2.84
C LYS A 148 1.45 -3.06 2.45
N VAL A 149 2.33 -3.26 3.40
CA VAL A 149 3.54 -4.09 3.28
C VAL A 149 3.45 -5.21 4.31
N LEU A 150 3.66 -6.45 3.89
CA LEU A 150 3.77 -7.57 4.83
C LEU A 150 5.01 -7.41 5.71
N ASP A 151 4.81 -7.23 7.01
CA ASP A 151 5.90 -7.11 7.97
C ASP A 151 6.72 -8.41 8.02
N GLY A 152 8.03 -8.29 7.75
CA GLY A 152 8.99 -9.38 7.74
C GLY A 152 9.00 -10.25 6.48
N GLY A 153 8.06 -10.05 5.56
CA GLY A 153 7.96 -10.80 4.30
C GLY A 153 7.79 -12.32 4.49
N LEU A 154 8.06 -13.07 3.42
CA LEU A 154 7.92 -14.53 3.43
C LEU A 154 8.86 -15.21 4.41
N ASN A 155 10.05 -14.65 4.67
CA ASN A 155 10.97 -15.22 5.65
C ASN A 155 10.34 -15.27 7.05
N LYS A 156 9.72 -14.16 7.50
CA LYS A 156 9.01 -14.13 8.79
C LYS A 156 7.76 -14.99 8.76
N PHE A 157 7.04 -15.01 7.65
CA PHE A 157 5.86 -15.84 7.45
C PHE A 157 6.19 -17.34 7.65
N PHE A 158 7.27 -17.85 7.05
CA PHE A 158 7.67 -19.24 7.21
C PHE A 158 8.02 -19.58 8.68
N ILE A 159 8.86 -18.79 9.33
CA ILE A 159 9.28 -19.11 10.72
C ILE A 159 8.19 -18.89 11.76
N THR A 160 7.14 -18.15 11.44
CA THR A 160 6.12 -17.78 12.44
C THR A 160 4.81 -18.49 12.22
N LEU A 161 4.40 -18.68 10.97
CA LEU A 161 3.12 -19.29 10.64
C LEU A 161 3.28 -20.75 10.23
N MET A 162 4.30 -21.06 9.42
CA MET A 162 4.53 -22.42 8.97
C MET A 162 5.15 -23.26 10.09
N ASP A 163 6.19 -22.75 10.74
CA ASP A 163 6.85 -23.42 11.87
C ASP A 163 6.68 -22.62 13.17
N PRO A 164 5.44 -22.48 13.70
CA PRO A 164 5.20 -21.62 14.85
C PRO A 164 5.92 -22.17 16.09
N PRO A 165 6.64 -21.33 16.87
CA PRO A 165 7.28 -21.78 18.10
C PRO A 165 6.21 -22.20 19.10
N LYS A 166 6.39 -23.37 19.73
CA LYS A 166 5.49 -23.84 20.78
C LYS A 166 5.63 -22.94 22.01
N PRO A 167 4.52 -22.43 22.58
CA PRO A 167 4.55 -21.66 23.82
C PRO A 167 5.01 -22.51 25.01
N LEU A 168 5.61 -21.86 26.01
CA LEU A 168 5.97 -22.46 27.28
C LEU A 168 4.71 -22.74 28.11
N GLU A 169 4.76 -23.74 29.00
CA GLU A 169 3.65 -24.04 29.91
C GLU A 169 3.27 -22.87 30.83
N THR A 170 4.20 -21.94 31.05
CA THR A 170 4.02 -20.73 31.85
C THR A 170 3.49 -19.54 31.05
N ASP A 171 3.39 -19.65 29.72
CA ASP A 171 2.92 -18.55 28.88
C ASP A 171 1.42 -18.33 29.03
N PRO A 172 0.92 -17.11 28.74
CA PRO A 172 -0.52 -16.82 28.76
C PRO A 172 -1.29 -17.66 27.74
N GLU A 173 -2.58 -17.90 28.03
CA GLU A 173 -3.50 -18.63 27.15
C GLU A 173 -3.55 -18.07 25.72
N GLU A 174 -3.43 -16.74 25.56
CA GLU A 174 -3.37 -16.06 24.26
C GLU A 174 -2.25 -16.60 23.34
N GLU A 175 -1.10 -16.99 23.91
CA GLU A 175 0.00 -17.54 23.12
C GLU A 175 -0.30 -18.97 22.65
N PHE A 176 -1.06 -19.74 23.41
CA PHE A 176 -1.58 -21.05 23.00
C PHE A 176 -2.65 -20.93 21.90
N GLU A 177 -3.51 -19.92 21.98
CA GLU A 177 -4.49 -19.61 20.94
C GLU A 177 -3.80 -19.23 19.63
N LYS A 178 -2.83 -18.30 19.68
CA LYS A 178 -2.01 -17.91 18.52
C LYS A 178 -1.28 -19.10 17.91
N TYR A 179 -0.66 -19.94 18.74
CA TYR A 179 0.01 -21.14 18.28
C TYR A 179 -0.97 -22.09 17.57
N SER A 180 -2.14 -22.33 18.15
CA SER A 180 -3.17 -23.21 17.59
C SER A 180 -3.71 -22.67 16.25
N PHE A 181 -3.97 -21.36 16.19
CA PHE A 181 -4.37 -20.66 14.97
C PHE A 181 -3.30 -20.84 13.88
N ARG A 182 -2.03 -20.55 14.18
CA ARG A 182 -0.92 -20.67 13.21
C ARG A 182 -0.74 -22.10 12.71
N LYS A 183 -0.86 -23.10 13.59
CA LYS A 183 -0.83 -24.51 13.19
C LYS A 183 -1.96 -24.85 12.21
N ALA A 184 -3.18 -24.37 12.45
CA ALA A 184 -4.29 -24.56 11.53
C ALA A 184 -4.06 -23.82 10.20
N ALA A 185 -3.58 -22.58 10.27
CA ALA A 185 -3.25 -21.76 9.10
C ALA A 185 -2.16 -22.43 8.23
N ALA A 186 -1.11 -22.99 8.83
CA ALA A 186 -0.03 -23.67 8.11
C ALA A 186 -0.54 -24.76 7.16
N VAL A 187 -1.57 -25.51 7.58
CA VAL A 187 -2.21 -26.55 6.75
C VAL A 187 -2.83 -25.94 5.50
N TYR A 188 -3.52 -24.80 5.63
CA TYR A 188 -4.10 -24.08 4.48
C TYR A 188 -3.05 -23.65 3.47
N PHE A 189 -1.90 -23.18 3.94
CA PHE A 189 -0.83 -22.69 3.07
C PHE A 189 0.09 -23.78 2.50
N GLY A 190 -0.27 -25.07 2.67
CA GLY A 190 0.41 -26.18 2.00
C GLY A 190 1.41 -26.95 2.86
N MET A 191 1.39 -26.78 4.19
CA MET A 191 2.11 -27.69 5.06
C MET A 191 1.35 -29.03 5.15
N PRO A 192 1.99 -30.19 4.89
CA PRO A 192 1.35 -31.48 5.09
C PRO A 192 0.95 -31.64 6.56
N ASN A 193 -0.23 -32.22 6.79
CA ASN A 193 -0.71 -32.49 8.15
C ASN A 193 0.34 -33.39 8.84
N PRO A 194 0.89 -33.01 10.01
CA PRO A 194 1.90 -33.79 10.71
C PRO A 194 1.37 -35.17 11.13
#